data_AF-A0A396J8S3-F1
#
_entry.id   AF-A0A396J8S3-F1
#
_cell.length_a   1.000
_cell.length_b   1.000
_cell.length_c   1.000
_cell.angle_alpha   90.00
_cell.angle_beta   90.00
_cell.angle_gamma   90.00
#
_symmetry.space_group_name_H-M   'P 1'
#
loop_
_entity.id
_entity.type
_entity.pdbx_description
1 polymer ?
#
loop_
_entity_poly.entity_id
_entity_poly.type
_entity_poly.pdbx_seq_one_letter_code
_entity_poly.pdbx_strand_id
1 'polypeptide(L)'
;MPNVFGTIIHLLQVLEVTNVSTVVEQIVAISKKEVVDILKLSLVSKTPLTDFILKKKHFYDEFEKKKNQFEFNNGEETSEESRQMIVKVLQRKSTGEFLFVEGGVDFIDFLFSFLTFPL
;
A
#
# COMPACT_ATOMS: atom_id res chain seq x y z
N MET A 1 9.17 -23.09 4.19
CA MET A 1 8.03 -22.39 4.83
C MET A 1 6.75 -23.11 4.43
N PRO A 2 5.75 -23.25 5.31
CA PRO A 2 4.43 -23.72 4.90
C PRO A 2 3.89 -22.79 3.80
N ASN A 3 3.03 -23.30 2.93
CA ASN A 3 2.44 -22.53 1.83
C ASN A 3 1.59 -21.37 2.37
N VAL A 4 2.21 -20.22 2.66
CA VAL A 4 1.60 -19.02 3.25
C VAL A 4 0.42 -18.56 2.39
N PHE A 5 0.60 -18.57 1.08
CA PHE A 5 -0.46 -18.27 0.12
C PHE A 5 -1.64 -19.25 0.24
N GLY A 6 -1.36 -20.56 0.31
CA GLY A 6 -2.39 -21.59 0.54
C GLY A 6 -3.17 -21.39 1.84
N THR A 7 -2.50 -20.99 2.92
CA THR A 7 -3.13 -20.67 4.21
C THR A 7 -4.02 -19.43 4.12
N ILE A 8 -3.58 -18.38 3.43
CA ILE A 8 -4.37 -17.16 3.25
C ILE A 8 -5.61 -17.43 2.38
N ILE A 9 -5.46 -18.22 1.31
CA ILE A 9 -6.58 -18.65 0.46
C ILE A 9 -7.60 -19.47 1.27
N HIS A 10 -7.14 -20.39 2.11
CA HIS A 10 -8.00 -21.16 3.00
C HIS A 10 -8.71 -20.26 4.02
N LEU A 11 -8.02 -19.27 4.60
CA LEU A 11 -8.64 -18.29 5.50
C LEU A 11 -9.73 -17.47 4.79
N LEU A 12 -9.49 -17.03 3.55
CA LEU A 12 -10.49 -16.32 2.75
C LEU A 12 -11.72 -17.20 2.48
N GLN A 13 -11.53 -18.50 2.20
CA GLN A 13 -12.63 -19.44 2.04
C GLN A 13 -13.44 -19.62 3.33
N VAL A 14 -12.78 -19.70 4.49
CA VAL A 14 -13.41 -19.75 5.81
C VAL A 14 -14.21 -18.48 6.11
N LEU A 15 -13.76 -17.33 5.62
CA LEU A 15 -14.46 -16.04 5.71
C LEU A 15 -15.56 -15.85 4.62
N GLU A 16 -16.03 -16.95 4.01
CA GLU A 16 -17.08 -16.98 2.99
C GLU A 16 -16.79 -16.15 1.73
N VAL A 17 -15.52 -15.89 1.43
CA VAL A 17 -15.15 -15.25 0.16
C VAL A 17 -15.35 -16.24 -0.98
N THR A 18 -16.41 -16.05 -1.77
CA THR A 18 -16.88 -17.04 -2.76
C THR A 18 -16.04 -17.16 -4.03
N ASN A 19 -15.20 -16.17 -4.34
CA ASN A 19 -14.47 -16.07 -5.62
C ASN A 19 -12.94 -16.14 -5.46
N VAL A 20 -12.44 -16.98 -4.54
CA VAL A 20 -11.00 -17.10 -4.25
C VAL A 20 -10.19 -17.63 -5.43
N SER A 21 -10.82 -18.36 -6.37
CA SER A 21 -10.20 -18.84 -7.61
C SER A 21 -9.72 -17.71 -8.54
N THR A 22 -10.22 -16.49 -8.35
CA THR A 22 -9.84 -15.31 -9.14
C THR A 22 -8.76 -14.47 -8.46
N VAL A 23 -8.27 -14.88 -7.28
CA VAL A 23 -7.30 -14.13 -6.48
C VAL A 23 -5.88 -14.46 -6.92
N VAL A 24 -5.01 -13.45 -7.01
CA VAL A 24 -3.62 -13.60 -7.43
C VAL A 24 -2.66 -12.84 -6.52
N GLU A 25 -1.53 -13.48 -6.25
CA GLU A 25 -0.39 -12.89 -5.57
C GLU A 25 0.41 -12.03 -6.55
N GLN A 26 0.70 -10.81 -6.14
CA GLN A 26 1.51 -9.85 -6.89
C GLN A 26 2.61 -9.31 -5.98
N ILE A 27 3.82 -9.18 -6.53
CA ILE A 27 4.95 -8.56 -5.85
C ILE A 27 5.07 -7.13 -6.37
N VAL A 28 4.99 -6.16 -5.46
CA VAL A 28 5.05 -4.73 -5.77
C VAL A 28 6.29 -4.13 -5.11
N ALA A 29 7.13 -3.47 -5.90
CA ALA A 29 8.24 -2.67 -5.40
C ALA A 29 7.74 -1.26 -5.05
N ILE A 30 8.01 -0.81 -3.83
CA ILE A 30 7.53 0.45 -3.27
C ILE A 30 8.72 1.26 -2.75
N SER A 31 8.90 2.49 -3.24
CA SER A 31 9.90 3.44 -2.76
C SER A 31 9.43 4.18 -1.50
N LYS A 32 10.36 4.82 -0.78
CA LYS A 32 10.04 5.67 0.39
C LYS A 32 9.01 6.77 0.08
N LYS A 33 9.15 7.43 -1.08
CA LYS A 33 8.22 8.46 -1.55
C LYS A 33 6.81 7.90 -1.73
N GLU A 34 6.71 6.70 -2.27
CA GLU A 34 5.43 6.01 -2.46
C GLU A 34 4.79 5.61 -1.13
N VAL A 35 5.56 5.25 -0.11
CA VAL A 35 5.00 5.02 1.23
C VAL A 35 4.46 6.31 1.85
N VAL A 36 5.12 7.45 1.64
CA VAL A 36 4.58 8.75 2.04
C VAL A 36 3.27 9.06 1.30
N ASP A 37 3.19 8.72 0.01
CA ASP A 37 1.96 8.88 -0.78
C ASP A 37 0.83 7.95 -0.29
N ILE A 38 1.14 6.73 0.16
CA ILE A 38 0.20 5.81 0.82
C ILE A 38 -0.30 6.38 2.17
N LEU A 39 0.59 7.00 2.96
CA LEU A 39 0.21 7.64 4.22
C LEU A 39 -0.71 8.83 4.00
N LYS A 40 -0.35 9.69 3.05
CA LYS A 40 -1.18 10.79 2.56
C LYS A 40 -2.57 10.30 2.12
N LEU A 41 -2.63 9.20 1.36
CA LEU A 41 -3.86 8.51 0.99
C LEU A 41 -4.68 8.05 2.19
N SER A 42 -4.03 7.54 3.23
CA SER A 42 -4.70 6.97 4.41
C SER A 42 -5.45 8.02 5.24
N LEU A 43 -5.06 9.29 5.12
CA LEU A 43 -5.77 10.41 5.77
C LEU A 43 -7.05 10.84 5.02
N VAL A 44 -7.19 10.47 3.74
CA VAL A 44 -8.32 10.92 2.90
C VAL A 44 -9.17 9.79 2.35
N SER A 45 -8.62 8.58 2.21
CA SER A 45 -9.29 7.42 1.62
C SER A 45 -9.58 6.35 2.66
N LYS A 46 -10.73 5.70 2.50
CA LYS A 46 -11.11 4.50 3.25
C LYS A 46 -10.40 3.24 2.75
N THR A 47 -9.79 3.28 1.56
CA THR A 47 -9.12 2.16 0.89
C THR A 47 -7.75 2.58 0.33
N PRO A 48 -6.83 3.10 1.16
CA PRO A 48 -5.64 3.81 0.70
C PRO A 48 -4.68 2.94 -0.13
N LEU A 49 -4.47 1.68 0.26
CA LEU A 49 -3.60 0.77 -0.50
C LEU A 49 -4.21 0.43 -1.87
N THR A 50 -5.54 0.27 -1.93
CA THR A 50 -6.25 0.02 -3.18
C THR A 50 -6.14 1.19 -4.13
N ASP A 51 -6.37 2.39 -3.62
CA ASP A 51 -6.27 3.61 -4.41
C ASP A 51 -4.83 3.89 -4.84
N PHE A 52 -3.84 3.59 -4.00
CA PHE A 52 -2.44 3.77 -4.34
C PHE A 52 -2.02 2.90 -5.54
N ILE A 53 -2.28 1.59 -5.46
CA ILE A 53 -1.80 0.64 -6.46
C ILE A 53 -2.59 0.77 -7.78
N LEU A 54 -3.90 1.02 -7.72
CA LEU A 54 -4.75 1.13 -8.93
C LEU A 54 -4.78 2.53 -9.54
N LYS A 55 -4.76 3.59 -8.74
CA LYS A 55 -5.04 4.97 -9.18
C LYS A 55 -3.86 5.91 -9.06
N LYS A 56 -2.63 5.37 -8.98
CA LYS A 56 -1.37 6.11 -8.81
C LYS A 56 -1.26 7.41 -9.63
N LYS A 57 -1.77 7.45 -10.86
CA LYS A 57 -1.77 8.66 -11.72
C LYS A 57 -2.82 9.70 -11.33
N HIS A 58 -4.05 9.29 -11.03
CA HIS A 58 -5.15 10.21 -10.72
C HIS A 58 -4.99 10.83 -9.32
N PHE A 59 -4.34 10.09 -8.42
CA PHE A 59 -4.13 10.55 -7.06
C PHE A 59 -3.20 11.76 -6.99
N TYR A 60 -2.11 11.80 -7.76
CA TYR A 60 -1.21 12.97 -7.75
C TYR A 60 -1.94 14.27 -8.13
N ASP A 61 -2.80 14.25 -9.16
CA ASP A 61 -3.54 15.43 -9.61
C ASP A 61 -4.59 15.90 -8.58
N GLU A 62 -5.28 14.96 -7.92
CA GLU A 62 -6.28 15.28 -6.90
C GLU A 62 -5.63 15.69 -5.57
N PHE A 63 -4.49 15.07 -5.23
CA PHE A 63 -3.74 15.38 -4.02
C PHE A 63 -2.97 16.68 -4.12
N GLU A 64 -2.36 17.04 -5.25
CA GLU A 64 -1.77 18.37 -5.46
C GLU A 64 -2.85 19.47 -5.43
N LYS A 65 -4.06 19.19 -5.93
CA LYS A 65 -5.21 20.09 -5.72
C LYS A 65 -5.58 20.27 -4.24
N LYS A 66 -5.55 19.19 -3.46
CA LYS A 66 -5.86 19.21 -2.00
C LYS A 66 -4.71 19.71 -1.13
N LYS A 67 -3.46 19.58 -1.58
CA LYS A 67 -2.24 20.06 -0.91
C LYS A 67 -2.25 21.58 -0.74
N ASN A 68 -2.90 22.30 -1.66
CA ASN A 68 -3.12 23.74 -1.50
C ASN A 68 -4.05 24.09 -0.32
N GLN A 69 -4.77 23.11 0.26
CA GLN A 69 -5.55 23.27 1.49
C GLN A 69 -4.87 22.66 2.73
N PHE A 70 -3.88 21.79 2.55
CA PHE A 70 -3.16 21.11 3.63
C PHE A 70 -1.66 21.36 3.44
N GLU A 71 -1.10 22.31 4.17
CA GLU A 71 0.33 22.66 4.13
C GLU A 71 1.21 21.51 4.66
N PHE A 72 1.49 20.53 3.80
CA PHE A 72 2.55 19.54 4.04
C PHE A 72 3.81 20.01 3.33
N ASN A 73 4.73 20.60 4.09
CA ASN A 73 6.06 20.93 3.62
C ASN A 73 6.84 19.63 3.39
N ASN A 74 7.13 19.31 2.12
CA ASN A 74 8.02 18.20 1.80
C ASN A 74 9.45 18.60 2.22
N GLY A 75 10.05 17.88 3.17
CA GLY A 75 11.47 18.02 3.49
C GLY A 75 12.34 17.72 2.26
N GLU A 76 13.46 18.43 2.14
CA GLU A 76 14.38 18.37 0.99
C GLU A 76 14.79 16.93 0.64
N GLU A 77 14.62 16.57 -0.64
CA GLU A 77 15.00 15.26 -1.18
C GLU A 77 16.54 15.17 -1.26
N THR A 78 17.17 14.52 -0.29
CA THR A 78 18.56 14.06 -0.46
C THR A 78 18.55 12.82 -1.35
N SER A 79 19.42 12.84 -2.35
CA SER A 79 19.67 11.78 -3.34
C SER A 79 20.23 10.51 -2.69
N GLU A 80 19.43 9.87 -1.85
CA GLU A 80 19.71 8.55 -1.31
C GLU A 80 19.18 7.53 -2.33
N GLU A 81 20.10 6.79 -2.95
CA GLU A 81 19.84 5.69 -3.87
C GLU A 81 18.57 4.94 -3.49
N SER A 82 17.66 4.81 -4.46
CA SER A 82 16.29 4.36 -4.28
C SER A 82 16.20 2.96 -3.68
N ARG A 83 16.31 2.84 -2.35
CA ARG A 83 15.97 1.61 -1.63
C ARG A 83 14.48 1.37 -1.83
N GLN A 84 14.18 0.47 -2.76
CA GLN A 84 12.85 -0.06 -2.98
C GLN A 84 12.59 -1.14 -1.94
N MET A 85 11.43 -1.04 -1.29
CA MET A 85 10.91 -2.01 -0.35
C MET A 85 9.98 -2.96 -1.11
N ILE A 86 10.07 -4.26 -0.86
CA ILE A 86 9.24 -5.25 -1.55
C ILE A 86 8.03 -5.58 -0.69
N VAL A 87 6.84 -5.45 -1.29
CA VAL A 87 5.58 -5.76 -0.63
C VAL A 87 4.81 -6.78 -1.48
N LYS A 88 4.32 -7.83 -0.82
CA LYS A 88 3.45 -8.82 -1.46
C LYS A 88 2.00 -8.43 -1.26
N VAL A 89 1.23 -8.55 -2.32
CA VAL A 89 -0.13 -8.06 -2.38
C VAL A 89 -1.01 -9.16 -2.95
N LEU A 90 -2.12 -9.43 -2.28
CA LEU A 90 -3.12 -10.38 -2.72
C LEU A 90 -4.32 -9.61 -3.27
N GLN A 91 -4.57 -9.76 -4.58
CA GLN A 91 -5.60 -9.01 -5.29
C GLN A 91 -6.63 -9.95 -5.90
N ARG A 92 -7.92 -9.59 -5.81
CA ARG A 92 -8.98 -10.22 -6.57
C ARG A 92 -8.94 -9.69 -8.01
N LYS A 93 -8.66 -10.54 -9.00
CA LYS A 93 -8.55 -10.12 -10.40
C LYS A 93 -9.85 -9.58 -10.99
N SER A 94 -11.00 -10.10 -10.55
CA SER A 94 -12.30 -9.73 -11.12
C SER A 94 -12.73 -8.32 -10.75
N THR A 95 -12.45 -7.87 -9.53
CA THR A 95 -12.85 -6.53 -9.04
C THR A 95 -11.67 -5.56 -8.95
N GLY A 96 -10.43 -6.07 -8.98
CA GLY A 96 -9.23 -5.29 -8.68
C GLY A 96 -9.04 -5.01 -7.19
N GLU A 97 -9.92 -5.50 -6.31
CA GLU A 97 -9.86 -5.23 -4.88
C GLU A 97 -8.73 -6.01 -4.21
N PHE A 98 -8.03 -5.37 -3.28
CA PHE A 98 -7.00 -6.03 -2.48
C PHE A 98 -7.62 -6.70 -1.25
N LEU A 99 -7.19 -7.92 -1.00
CA LEU A 99 -7.67 -8.74 0.11
C LEU A 99 -6.63 -8.82 1.24
N PHE A 100 -5.35 -8.78 0.88
CA PHE A 100 -4.25 -8.89 1.85
C PHE A 100 -2.99 -8.19 1.34
N VAL A 101 -2.19 -7.65 2.25
CA VAL A 101 -0.89 -7.04 1.95
C VAL A 101 0.11 -7.49 3.02
N GLU A 102 1.25 -8.00 2.59
CA GLU A 102 2.36 -8.46 3.44
C GLU A 102 3.60 -7.63 3.10
N GLY A 103 4.02 -6.78 4.04
CA GLY A 103 5.23 -5.96 3.93
C GLY A 103 6.43 -6.60 4.63
N GLY A 104 7.61 -6.44 4.04
CA GLY A 104 8.87 -6.77 4.69
C GLY A 104 9.18 -5.87 5.89
N VAL A 105 10.18 -6.26 6.70
CA VAL A 105 10.62 -5.52 7.89
C VAL A 105 10.97 -4.07 7.53
N ASP A 106 11.63 -3.87 6.40
CA ASP A 106 11.99 -2.56 5.85
C ASP A 106 10.78 -1.66 5.59
N PHE A 107 9.70 -2.19 5.01
CA PHE A 107 8.45 -1.47 4.80
C PHE A 107 7.78 -1.10 6.12
N ILE A 108 7.74 -2.04 7.05
CA ILE A 108 7.08 -1.88 8.35
C ILE A 108 7.82 -0.87 9.23
N ASP A 109 9.15 -0.98 9.32
CA ASP A 109 10.00 -0.04 10.07
C ASP A 109 9.87 1.38 9.51
N PHE A 110 9.84 1.52 8.18
CA PHE A 110 9.65 2.82 7.55
C PHE A 110 8.27 3.40 7.86
N LEU A 111 7.20 2.59 7.78
CA LEU A 111 5.85 3.02 8.13
C LEU A 111 5.73 3.45 9.60
N PHE A 112 6.28 2.66 10.52
CA PHE A 112 6.26 2.96 11.95
C PHE A 112 7.13 4.16 12.32
N SER A 113 8.19 4.45 11.57
CA SER A 113 8.99 5.66 11.79
C SER A 113 8.12 6.93 11.77
N PHE A 114 7.06 6.96 10.95
CA PHE A 114 6.13 8.09 10.94
C PHE A 114 5.29 8.21 12.20
N LEU A 115 4.94 7.10 12.85
CA LEU A 115 4.18 7.11 14.09
C LEU A 115 5.03 7.56 15.30
N THR A 116 6.35 7.64 15.14
CA THR A 116 7.24 8.18 16.17
C THR A 116 7.29 9.70 16.18
N PHE A 117 6.77 10.37 15.14
CA PHE A 117 6.60 11.82 15.18
C PHE A 117 5.41 12.18 16.08
N PRO A 118 5.59 13.11 17.03
CA PRO A 118 4.47 13.61 17.82
C PRO A 118 3.44 14.29 16.90
N LEU A 119 2.15 13.99 17.14
CA LEU A 119 1.00 14.57 16.46
C LEU A 119 0.76 16.04 16.86
#